data_AF-A0A5J4UVI5-F1
#
_entry.id   AF-A0A5J4UVI5-F1
#
_cell.length_a   1.000
_cell.length_b   1.000
_cell.length_c   1.000
_cell.angle_alpha   90.00
_cell.angle_beta   90.00
_cell.angle_gamma   90.00
#
_symmetry.space_group_name_H-M   'P 1'
#
loop_
_entity.id
_entity.type
_entity.pdbx_description
1 polymer ?
#
loop_
_entity_poly.entity_id
_entity_poly.type
_entity_poly.pdbx_seq_one_letter_code
_entity_poly.pdbx_strand_id
1 'polypeptide(L)'
;MLNQVTSDESESLNRKLQQMMQELSSLCKQLDKQKKKLEDEKSDQDKLLKRMIVKEDERLNYEKEQERMKKEWDDKENECEQLSLELLQIKFILQKTLGYDPVEPNLIILYIRSGLNVVDPVMTKDVYRIKLQFEDHKSENFNSIFLFNKTRTVRYQKNGELGIGQSIQGIIGNQMYKCGQIVSADVDFEAVPLTINFYVDDPEQPIYIRNVPKSIRFYI
;
A
#
# COMPACT_ATOMS: atom_id res chain seq x y z
N MET A 1 60.90 -39.94 73.49
CA MET A 1 60.97 -39.35 72.14
C MET A 1 59.97 -40.00 71.17
N LEU A 2 59.82 -41.33 71.11
CA LEU A 2 58.82 -41.98 70.24
C LEU A 2 57.35 -41.58 70.49
N ASN A 3 56.94 -41.33 71.73
CA ASN A 3 55.56 -40.88 72.05
C ASN A 3 55.28 -39.40 71.74
N GLN A 4 56.30 -38.56 71.50
CA GLN A 4 56.11 -37.15 71.13
C GLN A 4 55.90 -36.99 69.62
N VAL A 5 56.62 -37.78 68.81
CA VAL A 5 56.51 -37.75 67.34
C VAL A 5 55.10 -38.13 66.88
N THR A 6 54.45 -39.10 67.55
CA THR A 6 53.08 -39.51 67.21
C THR A 6 52.01 -38.48 67.57
N SER A 7 52.29 -37.58 68.53
CA SER A 7 51.37 -36.51 68.94
C SER A 7 51.35 -35.38 67.91
N ASP A 8 52.52 -34.96 67.42
CA ASP A 8 52.65 -33.87 66.45
C ASP A 8 52.04 -34.24 65.09
N GLU A 9 52.19 -35.50 64.66
CA GLU A 9 51.55 -36.02 63.45
C GLU A 9 50.03 -36.04 63.56
N SER A 10 49.49 -36.41 64.73
CA SER A 10 48.05 -36.42 65.00
C SER A 10 47.45 -35.00 64.96
N GLU A 11 48.13 -34.02 65.57
CA GLU A 11 47.69 -32.61 65.52
C GLU A 11 47.74 -32.04 64.10
N SER A 12 48.80 -32.33 63.34
CA SER A 12 48.93 -31.92 61.94
C SER A 12 47.80 -32.48 61.07
N LEU A 13 47.47 -33.76 61.24
CA LEU A 13 46.37 -34.41 60.53
C LEU A 13 45.01 -33.79 60.89
N ASN A 14 44.79 -33.48 62.17
CA ASN A 14 43.55 -32.85 62.62
C ASN A 14 43.38 -31.43 62.05
N ARG A 15 44.45 -30.63 61.98
CA ARG A 15 44.43 -29.32 61.32
C ARG A 15 44.09 -29.43 59.83
N LYS A 16 44.68 -30.40 59.13
CA LYS A 16 44.34 -30.67 57.72
C LYS A 16 42.88 -31.08 57.54
N LEU A 17 42.36 -31.93 58.42
CA LEU A 17 40.95 -32.33 58.41
C LEU A 17 40.02 -31.13 58.61
N GLN A 18 40.31 -30.27 59.59
CA GLN A 18 39.53 -29.05 59.83
C GLN A 18 39.57 -28.10 58.63
N GLN A 19 40.74 -27.92 58.01
CA GLN A 19 40.88 -27.12 56.79
C GLN A 19 40.02 -27.70 55.65
N MET A 20 40.12 -29.01 55.40
CA MET A 20 39.31 -29.67 54.37
C MET A 20 37.80 -29.53 54.65
N MET A 21 37.37 -29.64 55.91
CA MET A 21 35.96 -29.43 56.28
C MET A 21 35.48 -27.99 56.02
N GLN A 22 36.33 -26.99 56.27
CA GLN A 22 36.02 -25.59 55.96
C GLN A 22 35.95 -25.34 54.45
N GLU A 23 36.89 -25.91 53.69
CA GLU A 23 36.90 -25.85 52.22
C GLU A 23 35.65 -26.50 51.62
N LEU A 24 35.28 -27.70 52.09
CA LEU A 24 34.04 -28.39 51.68
C LEU A 24 32.80 -27.56 52.01
N SER A 25 32.71 -26.95 53.20
CA SER A 25 31.59 -26.08 53.57
C SER A 25 31.49 -24.85 52.66
N SER A 26 32.63 -24.24 52.32
CA SER A 26 32.69 -23.12 51.37
C SER A 26 32.23 -23.55 49.97
N LEU A 27 32.70 -24.70 49.49
CA LEU A 27 32.31 -25.25 48.19
C LEU A 27 30.82 -25.57 48.11
N CYS A 28 30.23 -26.16 49.16
CA CYS A 28 28.78 -26.40 49.21
C CYS A 28 27.98 -25.10 49.07
N LYS A 29 28.38 -24.04 49.80
CA LYS A 29 27.72 -22.73 49.69
C LYS A 29 27.85 -22.12 48.29
N GLN A 30 29.00 -22.29 47.64
CA GLN A 30 29.20 -21.84 46.27
C GLN A 30 28.31 -22.61 45.29
N LEU A 31 28.20 -23.93 45.45
CA LEU A 31 27.36 -24.80 44.63
C LEU A 31 25.88 -24.44 44.77
N ASP A 32 25.40 -24.22 45.99
CA ASP A 32 24.01 -23.80 46.24
C ASP A 32 23.71 -22.44 45.58
N LYS A 33 24.66 -21.49 45.65
CA LYS A 33 24.53 -20.19 44.99
C LYS A 33 24.48 -20.33 43.46
N GLN A 34 25.31 -21.21 42.88
CA GLN A 34 25.30 -21.48 41.44
C GLN A 34 24.00 -22.17 41.01
N LYS A 35 23.52 -23.15 41.77
CA LYS A 35 22.26 -23.86 41.50
C LYS A 35 21.08 -22.90 41.50
N LYS A 36 20.97 -22.04 42.53
CA LYS A 36 19.92 -21.03 42.59
C LYS A 36 19.97 -20.07 41.40
N LYS A 37 21.18 -19.60 41.03
CA LYS A 37 21.36 -18.73 39.86
C LYS A 37 20.89 -19.40 38.57
N LEU A 38 21.21 -20.69 38.38
CA LEU A 38 20.77 -21.46 37.21
C LEU A 38 19.24 -21.67 37.18
N GLU A 39 18.63 -21.90 38.34
CA GLU A 39 17.17 -22.01 38.48
C GLU A 39 16.45 -20.69 38.13
N ASP A 40 16.98 -19.56 38.60
CA ASP A 40 16.46 -18.23 38.28
C ASP A 40 16.59 -17.93 36.77
N GLU A 41 17.76 -18.20 36.17
CA GLU A 41 18.00 -18.05 34.72
C GLU A 41 17.06 -18.92 33.89
N LYS A 42 16.83 -20.18 34.29
CA LYS A 42 15.88 -21.07 33.64
C LYS A 42 14.44 -20.54 33.75
N SER A 43 14.05 -20.02 34.91
CA SER A 43 12.74 -19.41 35.11
C SER A 43 12.51 -18.22 34.17
N ASP A 44 13.54 -17.38 34.00
CA ASP A 44 13.44 -16.21 33.12
C ASP A 44 13.46 -16.58 31.64
N GLN A 45 14.20 -17.62 31.25
CA GLN A 45 14.13 -18.21 29.91
C GLN A 45 12.74 -18.76 29.60
N ASP A 46 12.11 -19.49 30.53
CA ASP A 46 10.75 -20.00 30.35
C ASP A 46 9.71 -18.87 30.21
N LYS A 47 9.85 -17.79 30.98
CA LYS A 47 9.00 -16.59 30.84
C LYS A 47 9.20 -15.93 29.48
N LEU A 48 10.44 -15.83 29.00
CA LEU A 48 10.74 -15.23 27.71
C LEU A 48 10.15 -16.07 26.56
N LEU A 49 10.32 -17.39 26.62
CA LEU A 49 9.77 -18.32 25.63
C LEU A 49 8.24 -18.22 25.55
N LYS A 50 7.54 -18.16 26.69
CA LYS A 50 6.09 -17.96 26.73
C LYS A 50 5.65 -16.66 26.05
N ARG A 51 6.38 -15.56 26.25
CA ARG A 51 6.10 -14.28 25.57
C ARG A 51 6.32 -14.35 24.07
N MET A 52 7.34 -15.08 23.61
CA MET A 52 7.59 -15.28 22.18
C MET A 52 6.49 -16.09 21.51
N ILE A 53 6.00 -17.16 22.16
CA ILE A 53 4.90 -17.99 21.66
C ILE A 53 3.61 -17.16 21.48
N VAL A 54 3.25 -16.33 22.47
CA VAL A 54 2.06 -15.47 22.39
C VAL A 54 2.17 -14.48 21.22
N LYS A 55 3.33 -13.81 21.06
CA LYS A 55 3.55 -12.88 19.95
C LYS A 55 3.47 -13.56 18.58
N GLU A 56 3.95 -14.79 18.50
CA GLU A 56 3.91 -15.57 17.25
C GLU A 56 2.48 -15.99 16.89
N ASP A 57 1.67 -16.35 17.88
CA ASP A 57 0.25 -16.66 17.69
C ASP A 57 -0.55 -15.42 17.25
N GLU A 58 -0.27 -14.25 17.85
CA GLU A 58 -0.84 -12.96 17.42
C GLU A 58 -0.46 -12.63 15.98
N ARG A 59 0.81 -12.83 15.60
CA ARG A 59 1.31 -12.63 14.23
C ARG A 59 0.59 -13.54 13.24
N LEU A 60 0.46 -14.82 13.55
CA LEU A 60 -0.22 -15.79 12.70
C LEU A 60 -1.72 -15.48 12.54
N ASN A 61 -2.37 -15.01 13.61
CA ASN A 61 -3.76 -14.58 13.56
C ASN A 61 -3.95 -13.35 12.66
N TYR A 62 -3.04 -12.38 12.73
CA TYR A 62 -3.04 -11.23 11.85
C TYR A 62 -2.85 -11.62 10.38
N GLU A 63 -1.91 -12.53 10.09
CA GLU A 63 -1.68 -13.02 8.71
C GLU A 63 -2.94 -13.70 8.14
N LYS A 64 -3.62 -14.55 8.91
CA LYS A 64 -4.90 -15.18 8.49
C LYS A 64 -6.00 -14.16 8.20
N GLU A 65 -6.09 -13.09 9.00
CA GLU A 65 -7.07 -12.02 8.79
C GLU A 65 -6.80 -11.27 7.48
N GLN A 66 -5.53 -10.98 7.18
CA GLN A 66 -5.13 -10.36 5.91
C GLN A 66 -5.47 -11.24 4.70
N GLU A 67 -5.22 -12.54 4.79
CA GLU A 67 -5.60 -13.50 3.74
C GLU A 67 -7.12 -13.55 3.52
N ARG A 68 -7.92 -13.50 4.60
CA ARG A 68 -9.38 -13.45 4.52
C ARG A 68 -9.86 -12.18 3.82
N MET A 69 -9.36 -11.02 4.22
CA MET A 69 -9.73 -9.74 3.61
C MET A 69 -9.33 -9.67 2.14
N LYS A 70 -8.15 -10.19 1.80
CA LYS A 70 -7.70 -10.26 0.40
C LYS A 70 -8.65 -11.11 -0.45
N LYS A 71 -9.03 -12.29 0.05
CA LYS A 71 -9.98 -13.16 -0.65
C LYS A 71 -11.34 -12.49 -0.83
N GLU A 72 -11.86 -11.84 0.20
CA GLU A 72 -13.12 -11.09 0.12
C GLU A 72 -13.06 -9.97 -0.92
N TRP A 73 -11.93 -9.28 -1.02
CA TRP A 73 -11.70 -8.26 -2.03
C TRP A 73 -11.64 -8.84 -3.45
N ASP A 74 -10.91 -9.95 -3.65
CA ASP A 74 -10.85 -10.66 -4.94
C ASP A 74 -12.27 -11.13 -5.37
N ASP A 75 -13.07 -11.65 -4.43
CA ASP A 75 -14.46 -12.07 -4.69
C ASP A 75 -15.34 -10.87 -5.09
N LYS A 76 -15.15 -9.70 -4.47
CA LYS A 76 -15.87 -8.46 -4.80
C LYS A 76 -15.45 -7.86 -6.14
N GLU A 77 -14.16 -7.93 -6.48
CA GLU A 77 -13.65 -7.49 -7.78
C GLU A 77 -14.29 -8.32 -8.91
N ASN A 78 -14.34 -9.66 -8.74
CA ASN A 78 -15.01 -10.55 -9.70
C ASN A 78 -16.51 -10.24 -9.85
N GLU A 79 -17.22 -9.94 -8.75
CA GLU A 79 -18.63 -9.51 -8.79
C GLU A 79 -18.81 -8.21 -9.58
N CYS A 80 -17.92 -7.23 -9.38
CA CYS A 80 -17.92 -5.98 -10.14
C CYS A 80 -17.66 -6.19 -11.63
N GLU A 81 -16.73 -7.06 -12.00
CA GLU A 81 -16.46 -7.42 -13.40
C GLU A 81 -17.69 -8.05 -14.06
N GLN A 82 -18.37 -8.97 -13.38
CA GLN A 82 -19.59 -9.59 -13.88
C GLN A 82 -20.69 -8.55 -14.11
N LEU A 83 -20.95 -7.67 -13.15
CA LEU A 83 -21.96 -6.60 -13.28
C LEU A 83 -21.63 -5.64 -14.43
N SER A 84 -20.35 -5.33 -14.64
CA SER A 84 -19.90 -4.50 -15.75
C SER A 84 -20.22 -5.12 -17.11
N LEU A 85 -20.02 -6.44 -17.25
CA LEU A 85 -20.37 -7.18 -18.47
C LEU A 85 -21.90 -7.21 -18.70
N GLU A 86 -22.69 -7.41 -17.65
CA GLU A 86 -24.15 -7.39 -17.73
C GLU A 86 -24.68 -6.01 -18.18
N LEU A 87 -24.12 -4.92 -17.63
CA LEU A 87 -24.44 -3.56 -18.05
C LEU A 87 -24.12 -3.32 -19.53
N LEU A 88 -22.99 -3.84 -20.01
CA LEU A 88 -22.60 -3.72 -21.41
C LEU A 88 -23.60 -4.44 -22.34
N GLN A 89 -24.08 -5.62 -21.94
CA GLN A 89 -25.11 -6.36 -22.67
C GLN A 89 -26.45 -5.60 -22.69
N ILE A 90 -26.87 -5.04 -21.57
CA ILE A 90 -28.08 -4.21 -21.48
C ILE A 90 -27.98 -3.00 -22.40
N LYS A 91 -26.83 -2.30 -22.38
CA LYS A 91 -26.58 -1.15 -23.26
C LYS A 91 -26.73 -1.52 -24.74
N PHE A 92 -26.17 -2.67 -25.13
CA PHE A 92 -26.28 -3.19 -26.50
C PHE A 92 -27.73 -3.51 -26.90
N ILE A 93 -28.51 -4.09 -26.00
CA ILE A 93 -29.94 -4.38 -26.24
C ILE A 93 -30.73 -3.07 -26.42
N LEU A 94 -30.53 -2.10 -25.53
CA LEU A 94 -31.23 -0.82 -25.58
C LEU A 94 -30.96 -0.06 -26.90
N GLN A 95 -29.71 -0.07 -27.37
CA GLN A 95 -29.35 0.50 -28.67
C GLN A 95 -30.12 -0.15 -29.83
N LYS A 96 -30.18 -1.49 -29.84
CA LYS A 96 -30.88 -2.23 -30.89
C LYS A 96 -32.40 -2.03 -30.86
N THR A 97 -33.00 -1.96 -29.68
CA THR A 97 -34.46 -1.96 -29.55
C THR A 97 -35.07 -0.57 -29.69
N LEU A 98 -34.42 0.46 -29.16
CA LEU A 98 -35.05 1.78 -29.03
C LEU A 98 -34.61 2.78 -30.11
N GLY A 99 -33.71 2.39 -31.01
CA GLY A 99 -33.11 3.34 -31.96
C GLY A 99 -32.41 4.50 -31.24
N TYR A 100 -32.00 4.26 -29.99
CA TYR A 100 -31.33 5.23 -29.16
C TYR A 100 -29.93 5.40 -29.74
N ASP A 101 -29.78 6.41 -30.59
CA ASP A 101 -28.47 6.85 -31.07
C ASP A 101 -27.72 7.35 -29.82
N PRO A 102 -26.71 6.60 -29.34
CA PRO A 102 -26.04 6.97 -28.12
C PRO A 102 -25.48 8.38 -28.30
N VAL A 103 -25.75 9.26 -27.33
CA VAL A 103 -25.00 10.51 -27.16
C VAL A 103 -23.52 10.15 -27.31
N GLU A 104 -22.92 10.57 -28.42
CA GLU A 104 -21.55 10.33 -28.87
C GLU A 104 -20.97 8.98 -28.39
N PRO A 105 -20.87 7.92 -29.23
CA PRO A 105 -20.47 6.57 -28.82
C PRO A 105 -19.12 6.49 -28.05
N ASN A 106 -18.34 7.58 -28.08
CA ASN A 106 -17.04 7.72 -27.47
C ASN A 106 -17.02 8.71 -26.27
N LEU A 107 -18.19 9.04 -25.71
CA LEU A 107 -18.33 9.88 -24.52
C LEU A 107 -18.30 9.04 -23.24
N ILE A 108 -17.29 9.27 -22.41
CA ILE A 108 -17.17 8.70 -21.07
C ILE A 108 -17.40 9.83 -20.07
N ILE A 109 -18.52 9.78 -19.33
CA ILE A 109 -18.83 10.74 -18.26
C ILE A 109 -18.53 10.07 -16.92
N LEU A 110 -17.67 10.68 -16.12
CA LEU A 110 -17.36 10.22 -14.77
C LEU A 110 -17.74 11.30 -13.76
N TYR A 111 -18.59 10.94 -12.80
CA TYR A 111 -18.97 11.77 -11.67
C TYR A 111 -18.17 11.36 -10.44
N ILE A 112 -17.38 12.27 -9.89
CA ILE A 112 -16.45 11.97 -8.78
C ILE A 112 -16.88 12.74 -7.55
N ARG A 113 -17.39 12.01 -6.56
CA ARG A 113 -17.92 12.58 -5.31
C ARG A 113 -16.91 12.60 -4.16
N SER A 114 -15.92 11.70 -4.19
CA SER A 114 -14.73 11.68 -3.30
C SER A 114 -13.92 10.39 -3.54
N GLY A 115 -12.59 10.47 -3.58
CA GLY A 115 -11.70 9.30 -3.65
C GLY A 115 -11.01 9.10 -5.01
N LEU A 116 -9.95 8.28 -5.03
CA LEU A 116 -9.22 7.90 -6.24
C LEU A 116 -10.09 6.96 -7.07
N ASN A 117 -10.43 7.35 -8.30
CA ASN A 117 -11.18 6.53 -9.23
C ASN A 117 -10.29 6.20 -10.42
N VAL A 118 -9.87 4.95 -10.53
CA VAL A 118 -9.12 4.47 -11.68
C VAL A 118 -10.13 4.00 -12.72
N VAL A 119 -10.06 4.58 -13.91
CA VAL A 119 -10.84 4.13 -15.06
C VAL A 119 -9.81 3.70 -16.09
N ASP A 120 -9.73 2.40 -16.38
CA ASP A 120 -8.79 1.80 -17.34
C ASP A 120 -9.48 1.35 -18.64
N PRO A 121 -10.10 2.27 -19.42
CA PRO A 121 -10.61 1.93 -20.73
C PRO A 121 -9.41 1.76 -21.67
N VAL A 122 -9.24 0.55 -22.21
CA VAL A 122 -8.26 0.31 -23.27
C VAL A 122 -8.81 0.87 -24.59
N MET A 123 -8.48 2.13 -24.86
CA MET A 123 -8.84 2.82 -26.11
C MET A 123 -7.74 2.63 -27.16
N THR A 124 -8.11 2.28 -28.39
CA THR A 124 -7.14 1.92 -29.46
C THR A 124 -7.44 2.51 -30.84
N LYS A 125 -8.61 3.14 -31.04
CA LYS A 125 -9.08 3.74 -32.32
C LYS A 125 -10.16 4.78 -32.04
N ASP A 126 -10.52 5.61 -33.00
CA ASP A 126 -11.55 6.67 -32.89
C ASP A 126 -11.15 7.86 -32.00
N VAL A 127 -12.00 8.89 -31.94
CA VAL A 127 -11.83 10.06 -31.06
C VAL A 127 -12.67 9.86 -29.81
N TYR A 128 -12.05 9.93 -28.63
CA TYR A 128 -12.75 9.78 -27.35
C TYR A 128 -12.77 11.07 -26.57
N ARG A 129 -13.93 11.38 -26.00
CA ARG A 129 -14.12 12.50 -25.08
C ARG A 129 -14.37 11.96 -23.69
N ILE A 130 -13.50 12.32 -22.76
CA ILE A 130 -13.72 12.06 -21.33
C ILE A 130 -14.14 13.35 -20.67
N LYS A 131 -15.31 13.35 -20.04
CA LYS A 131 -15.82 14.47 -19.25
C LYS A 131 -15.76 14.13 -17.76
N LEU A 132 -15.19 15.03 -16.98
CA LEU A 132 -15.02 14.91 -15.55
C LEU A 132 -15.70 16.09 -14.87
N GLN A 133 -16.57 15.80 -13.91
CA GLN A 133 -17.18 16.82 -13.07
C GLN A 133 -16.85 16.51 -11.61
N PHE A 134 -16.27 17.50 -10.95
CA PHE A 134 -15.93 17.47 -9.54
C PHE A 134 -17.09 18.08 -8.74
N GLU A 135 -17.81 17.28 -7.93
CA GLU A 135 -18.95 17.73 -7.10
C GLU A 135 -18.65 17.67 -5.60
N ASP A 136 -19.34 18.49 -4.79
CA ASP A 136 -19.36 18.40 -3.32
C ASP A 136 -18.00 18.56 -2.58
N HIS A 137 -17.06 19.33 -3.14
CA HIS A 137 -15.73 19.50 -2.53
C HIS A 137 -15.76 20.51 -1.37
N LYS A 138 -15.75 20.02 -0.12
CA LYS A 138 -15.61 20.86 1.09
C LYS A 138 -14.21 21.49 1.25
N SER A 139 -13.22 21.02 0.50
CA SER A 139 -11.83 21.49 0.57
C SER A 139 -11.31 21.85 -0.81
N GLU A 140 -10.36 22.79 -0.89
CA GLU A 140 -9.76 23.26 -2.13
C GLU A 140 -8.81 22.22 -2.81
N ASN A 141 -8.64 21.04 -2.22
CA ASN A 141 -7.64 20.02 -2.59
C ASN A 141 -8.18 18.94 -3.54
N PHE A 142 -8.82 19.30 -4.64
CA PHE A 142 -9.07 18.34 -5.73
C PHE A 142 -7.91 18.39 -6.72
N ASN A 143 -7.26 17.25 -6.90
CA ASN A 143 -6.01 17.17 -7.63
C ASN A 143 -6.22 16.48 -8.97
N SER A 144 -6.14 17.29 -10.03
CA SER A 144 -5.67 16.98 -11.39
C SER A 144 -6.29 15.79 -12.14
N ILE A 145 -6.51 15.96 -13.44
CA ILE A 145 -6.76 14.83 -14.34
C ILE A 145 -5.41 14.22 -14.70
N PHE A 146 -5.23 12.91 -14.53
CA PHE A 146 -4.01 12.22 -14.94
C PHE A 146 -4.28 11.27 -16.10
N LEU A 147 -3.46 11.37 -17.13
CA LEU A 147 -3.33 10.39 -18.21
C LEU A 147 -1.99 9.67 -18.04
N PHE A 148 -1.99 8.35 -17.93
CA PHE A 148 -0.80 7.55 -17.68
C PHE A 148 -0.48 6.60 -18.84
N ASN A 149 0.82 6.46 -19.08
CA ASN A 149 1.46 5.27 -19.64
C ASN A 149 2.71 4.98 -18.79
N LYS A 150 3.26 3.76 -18.84
CA LYS A 150 4.48 3.31 -18.15
C LYS A 150 5.67 4.29 -18.24
N THR A 151 5.73 5.14 -19.26
CA THR A 151 6.85 6.07 -19.50
C THR A 151 6.48 7.56 -19.43
N ARG A 152 5.19 7.92 -19.47
CA ARG A 152 4.74 9.33 -19.49
C ARG A 152 3.41 9.49 -18.79
N THR A 153 3.33 10.48 -17.91
CA THR A 153 2.09 10.91 -17.25
C THR A 153 1.76 12.33 -17.70
N VAL A 154 0.61 12.57 -18.30
CA VAL A 154 0.10 13.93 -18.55
C VAL A 154 -0.85 14.30 -17.43
N ARG A 155 -0.75 15.52 -16.91
CA ARG A 155 -1.56 16.00 -15.79
C ARG A 155 -2.17 17.35 -16.12
N TYR A 156 -3.49 17.48 -16.08
CA TYR A 156 -4.16 18.78 -16.12
C TYR A 156 -4.46 19.23 -14.69
N GLN A 157 -3.73 20.21 -14.20
CA GLN A 157 -3.80 20.66 -12.81
C GLN A 157 -4.88 21.73 -12.60
N LYS A 158 -5.35 21.86 -11.35
CA LYS A 158 -6.39 22.84 -10.95
C LYS A 158 -6.09 24.24 -11.46
N ASN A 159 -4.86 24.71 -11.30
CA ASN A 159 -4.37 26.03 -11.73
C ASN A 159 -4.26 26.23 -13.25
N GLY A 160 -4.63 25.23 -14.07
CA GLY A 160 -4.50 25.27 -15.53
C GLY A 160 -3.11 24.87 -16.03
N GLU A 161 -2.22 24.35 -15.17
CA GLU A 161 -0.92 23.86 -15.61
C GLU A 161 -0.99 22.45 -16.20
N LEU A 162 -0.28 22.23 -17.31
CA LEU A 162 -0.04 20.90 -17.86
C LEU A 162 1.29 20.33 -17.37
N GLY A 163 1.24 19.27 -16.57
CA GLY A 163 2.42 18.50 -16.18
C GLY A 163 2.68 17.33 -17.13
N ILE A 164 3.94 17.08 -17.50
CA ILE A 164 4.34 15.90 -18.28
C ILE A 164 5.44 15.12 -17.53
N GLY A 165 5.22 13.82 -17.32
CA GLY A 165 6.09 12.93 -16.56
C GLY A 165 6.28 13.37 -15.10
N GLN A 166 7.49 13.17 -14.59
CA GLN A 166 7.92 13.60 -13.26
C GLN A 166 8.38 15.06 -13.21
N SER A 167 8.21 15.84 -14.28
CA SER A 167 8.58 17.26 -14.26
C SER A 167 7.84 17.99 -13.15
N ILE A 168 8.60 18.78 -12.39
CA ILE A 168 8.09 19.67 -11.33
C ILE A 168 7.52 20.94 -11.95
N GLN A 169 8.02 21.33 -13.13
CA GLN A 169 7.59 22.54 -13.82
C GLN A 169 6.47 22.19 -14.80
N GLY A 170 5.28 22.73 -14.53
CA GLY A 170 4.13 22.67 -15.42
C GLY A 170 4.24 23.67 -16.56
N ILE A 171 3.53 23.38 -17.66
CA ILE A 171 3.34 24.31 -18.76
C ILE A 171 2.12 25.17 -18.43
N ILE A 172 2.33 26.48 -18.25
CA ILE A 172 1.29 27.47 -17.95
C ILE A 172 0.62 27.95 -19.23
N GLY A 173 -0.67 28.28 -19.15
CA GLY A 173 -1.40 28.97 -20.22
C GLY A 173 -2.83 28.48 -20.46
N ASN A 174 -3.22 27.32 -19.90
CA ASN A 174 -4.62 26.93 -19.87
C ASN A 174 -5.36 27.58 -18.70
N GLN A 175 -6.69 27.52 -18.76
CA GLN A 175 -7.58 28.05 -17.74
C GLN A 175 -7.56 27.18 -16.47
N MET A 176 -7.49 27.85 -15.32
CA MET A 176 -7.81 27.24 -14.03
C MET A 176 -9.28 26.78 -14.00
N TYR A 177 -9.55 25.63 -13.40
CA TYR A 177 -10.92 25.15 -13.18
C TYR A 177 -11.29 25.14 -11.70
N LYS A 178 -12.59 25.22 -11.43
CA LYS A 178 -13.20 25.24 -10.10
C LYS A 178 -14.11 24.02 -9.92
N CYS A 179 -14.41 23.71 -8.66
CA CYS A 179 -15.43 22.70 -8.33
C CYS A 179 -16.75 23.03 -9.04
N GLY A 180 -17.44 22.01 -9.54
CA GLY A 180 -18.69 22.13 -10.30
C GLY A 180 -18.48 22.33 -11.81
N GLN A 181 -17.32 22.81 -12.24
CA GLN A 181 -16.99 22.92 -13.67
C GLN A 181 -16.68 21.54 -14.24
N ILE A 182 -16.97 21.38 -15.53
CA ILE A 182 -16.64 20.17 -16.29
C ILE A 182 -15.28 20.37 -16.93
N VAL A 183 -14.34 19.48 -16.65
CA VAL A 183 -13.08 19.42 -17.38
C VAL A 183 -13.13 18.20 -18.28
N SER A 184 -12.85 18.38 -19.56
CA SER A 184 -12.81 17.28 -20.51
C SER A 184 -11.51 17.19 -21.27
N ALA A 185 -11.23 16.00 -21.77
CA ALA A 185 -10.10 15.72 -22.63
C ALA A 185 -10.58 14.93 -23.85
N ASP A 186 -10.25 15.43 -25.04
CA ASP A 186 -10.44 14.70 -26.29
C ASP A 186 -9.14 14.04 -26.68
N VAL A 187 -9.16 12.72 -26.79
CA VAL A 187 -8.05 11.94 -27.30
C VAL A 187 -8.36 11.56 -28.74
N ASP A 188 -7.57 12.09 -29.66
CA ASP A 188 -7.65 11.74 -31.07
C ASP A 188 -6.62 10.65 -31.39
N PHE A 189 -7.08 9.40 -31.53
CA PHE A 189 -6.24 8.26 -31.91
C PHE A 189 -5.99 8.16 -33.42
N GLU A 190 -6.60 9.02 -34.23
CA GLU A 190 -6.43 9.06 -35.69
C GLU A 190 -5.41 10.11 -36.13
N ALA A 191 -5.21 11.16 -35.31
CA ALA A 191 -4.19 12.18 -35.55
C ALA A 191 -2.76 11.59 -35.61
N VAL A 192 -1.95 12.07 -36.57
CA VAL A 192 -0.54 11.70 -36.69
C VAL A 192 0.32 12.98 -36.58
N PRO A 193 0.94 13.26 -35.41
CA PRO A 193 0.97 12.42 -34.20
C PRO A 193 -0.31 12.50 -33.35
N LEU A 194 -0.55 11.48 -32.50
CA LEU A 194 -1.71 11.46 -31.59
C LEU A 194 -1.75 12.72 -30.71
N THR A 195 -2.95 13.28 -30.54
CA THR A 195 -3.18 14.52 -29.79
C THR A 195 -4.17 14.35 -28.64
N ILE A 196 -3.99 15.15 -27.60
CA ILE A 196 -4.99 15.36 -26.54
C ILE A 196 -5.29 16.84 -26.42
N ASN A 197 -6.55 17.21 -26.65
CA ASN A 197 -7.07 18.56 -26.42
C ASN A 197 -7.83 18.58 -25.10
N PHE A 198 -7.80 19.72 -24.41
CA PHE A 198 -8.49 19.88 -23.12
C PHE A 198 -9.56 20.95 -23.24
N TYR A 199 -10.60 20.83 -22.41
CA TYR A 199 -11.68 21.81 -22.34
C TYR A 199 -12.07 22.05 -20.89
N VAL A 200 -12.53 23.27 -20.60
CA VAL A 200 -13.10 23.65 -19.30
C VAL A 200 -14.45 24.31 -19.57
N ASP A 201 -15.54 23.65 -19.17
CA ASP A 201 -16.94 23.98 -19.49
C ASP A 201 -17.24 24.06 -21.00
N ASP A 202 -16.56 23.22 -21.79
CA ASP A 202 -16.61 23.08 -23.26
C ASP A 202 -15.74 24.03 -24.13
N PRO A 203 -15.26 25.22 -23.69
CA PRO A 203 -14.19 25.93 -24.40
C PRO A 203 -12.85 25.18 -24.44
N GLU A 204 -12.29 25.05 -25.65
CA GLU A 204 -10.98 24.44 -25.89
C GLU A 204 -9.86 25.26 -25.25
N GLN A 205 -8.93 24.57 -24.61
CA GLN A 205 -7.78 25.16 -23.95
C GLN A 205 -6.62 25.35 -24.94
N PRO A 206 -5.86 26.45 -24.84
CA PRO A 206 -4.85 26.80 -25.85
C PRO A 206 -3.66 25.84 -25.91
N ILE A 207 -3.41 25.09 -24.84
CA ILE A 207 -2.30 24.13 -24.76
C ILE A 207 -2.86 22.71 -24.78
N TYR A 208 -2.36 21.95 -25.75
CA TYR A 208 -2.70 20.57 -26.01
C TYR A 208 -1.43 19.70 -26.02
N ILE A 209 -1.59 18.39 -25.95
CA ILE A 209 -0.47 17.43 -25.97
C ILE A 209 -0.41 16.79 -27.34
N ARG A 210 0.81 16.61 -27.86
CA ARG A 210 1.10 15.83 -29.08
C ARG A 210 2.05 14.68 -28.78
N ASN A 211 2.12 13.70 -29.68
CA ASN A 211 2.96 12.51 -29.56
C ASN A 211 2.59 11.64 -28.35
N VAL A 212 1.29 11.45 -28.15
CA VAL A 212 0.77 10.59 -27.10
C VAL A 212 1.00 9.12 -27.49
N PRO A 213 1.30 8.21 -26.54
CA PRO A 213 1.39 6.79 -26.85
C PRO A 213 0.03 6.21 -27.29
N LYS A 214 0.06 5.13 -28.09
CA LYS A 214 -1.15 4.42 -28.56
C LYS A 214 -1.99 3.75 -27.47
N SER A 215 -1.52 3.76 -26.22
CA SER A 215 -2.23 3.20 -25.07
C SER A 215 -2.11 4.19 -23.91
N ILE A 216 -3.25 4.55 -23.35
CA ILE A 216 -3.40 5.59 -22.33
C ILE A 216 -4.36 5.07 -21.27
N ARG A 217 -4.07 5.38 -20.01
CA ARG A 217 -4.92 5.10 -18.85
C ARG A 217 -5.35 6.39 -18.18
N PHE A 218 -6.53 6.44 -17.59
CA PHE A 218 -7.01 7.61 -16.87
C PHE A 218 -6.98 7.35 -15.37
N TYR A 219 -6.38 8.28 -14.63
CA TYR A 219 -6.35 8.28 -13.17
C TYR A 219 -6.92 9.62 -12.73
N ILE A 220 -7.90 9.58 -11.83
CA ILE A 220 -8.63 10.76 -11.40
C ILE A 220 -8.79 10.71 -9.88
#